data_AF-A0A3R9SVE5-F1
#
_entry.id   AF-A0A3R9SVE5-F1
#
_cell.length_a   1.000
_cell.length_b   1.000
_cell.length_c   1.000
_cell.angle_alpha   90.00
_cell.angle_beta   90.00
_cell.angle_gamma   90.00
#
_symmetry.space_group_name_H-M   'P 1'
#
loop_
_entity.id
_entity.type
_entity.pdbx_description
1 polymer ?
#
loop_
_entity_poly.entity_id
_entity_poly.type
_entity_poly.pdbx_seq_one_letter_code
_entity_poly.pdbx_strand_id
1 'polypeptide(L)'
;YGEIVPQIGYGPLSLKYFITYTPDYAGYNSNTMGGTEGKRSRGTTYLDLNFTQPINESWTFGAHYGYEKIKNFSEANFQDMKVELIKDLGDGWTTGLAYTKAWDKDGYYRNYSNGEPDAPISNPIDSTFTVSVKKVF
;
A
#
# COMPACT_ATOMS: atom_id res chain seq x y z
N TYR A 1 -0.72 -14.94 -11.28
CA TYR A 1 -0.58 -14.39 -9.92
C TYR A 1 -1.86 -14.69 -9.17
N GLY A 2 -1.78 -15.14 -7.91
CA GLY A 2 -2.95 -15.51 -7.12
C GLY A 2 -2.69 -15.44 -5.62
N GLU A 3 -3.69 -14.92 -4.89
CA GLU A 3 -3.64 -14.65 -3.46
C GLU A 3 -4.90 -15.15 -2.74
N ILE A 4 -4.74 -15.48 -1.46
CA ILE A 4 -5.84 -15.70 -0.52
C ILE A 4 -5.90 -14.48 0.40
N VAL A 5 -7.11 -13.94 0.60
CA VAL A 5 -7.32 -12.71 1.38
C VAL A 5 -8.44 -12.90 2.41
N PRO A 6 -8.15 -13.50 3.59
CA PRO A 6 -9.04 -13.38 4.72
C PRO A 6 -9.23 -11.91 5.13
N GLN A 7 -10.46 -11.58 5.52
CA GLN A 7 -10.84 -10.27 6.02
C GLN A 7 -11.71 -10.42 7.26
N ILE A 8 -11.45 -9.57 8.26
CA ILE A 8 -12.32 -9.38 9.42
C ILE A 8 -12.61 -7.89 9.59
N GLY A 9 -13.76 -7.56 10.16
CA GLY A 9 -14.13 -6.17 10.47
C GLY A 9 -14.92 -6.11 11.76
N TYR A 10 -14.68 -5.05 12.54
CA TYR A 10 -15.41 -4.77 13.77
C TYR A 10 -15.48 -3.27 14.02
N GLY A 11 -16.69 -2.72 14.02
CA GLY A 11 -16.91 -1.29 14.15
C GLY A 11 -16.14 -0.50 13.07
N PRO A 12 -15.37 0.54 13.43
CA PRO A 12 -14.62 1.34 12.46
C PRO A 12 -13.37 0.64 11.91
N LEU A 13 -12.99 -0.52 12.45
CA LEU A 13 -11.77 -1.22 12.08
C LEU A 13 -12.06 -2.34 11.07
N SER A 14 -11.18 -2.48 10.07
CA SER A 14 -11.12 -3.66 9.22
C SER A 14 -9.67 -4.10 9.02
N LEU A 15 -9.47 -5.41 8.99
CA LEU A 15 -8.18 -6.04 8.77
C LEU A 15 -8.30 -7.01 7.59
N LYS A 16 -7.41 -6.88 6.62
CA LYS A 16 -7.21 -7.86 5.55
C LYS A 16 -5.79 -8.38 5.62
N TYR A 17 -5.62 -9.66 5.28
CA TYR A 17 -4.29 -10.27 5.23
C TYR A 17 -4.14 -11.01 3.91
N PHE A 18 -3.23 -10.56 3.07
CA PHE A 18 -2.99 -11.12 1.75
C PHE A 18 -1.86 -12.15 1.85
N ILE A 19 -2.03 -13.30 1.21
CA ILE A 19 -1.00 -14.34 1.14
C ILE A 19 -0.95 -14.90 -0.28
N THR A 20 0.22 -14.80 -0.92
CA THR A 20 0.43 -15.36 -2.25
C THR A 20 0.63 -16.88 -2.21
N TYR A 21 -0.12 -17.62 -3.02
CA TYR A 21 0.07 -19.07 -3.20
C TYR A 21 0.74 -19.42 -4.54
N THR A 22 0.78 -18.52 -5.51
CA THR A 22 1.53 -18.71 -6.76
C THR A 22 3.05 -18.63 -6.53
N PRO A 23 3.90 -19.22 -7.41
CA PRO A 23 5.35 -19.21 -7.23
C PRO A 23 5.98 -17.82 -7.08
N ASP A 24 5.50 -16.86 -7.89
CA ASP A 24 6.09 -15.52 -8.00
C ASP A 24 5.01 -14.46 -7.74
N TYR A 25 5.10 -13.77 -6.59
CA TYR A 25 4.35 -12.56 -6.28
C TYR A 25 4.83 -11.45 -7.21
N ALA A 26 3.93 -10.82 -7.98
CA ALA A 26 4.26 -9.76 -8.96
C ALA A 26 5.47 -10.07 -9.89
N GLY A 27 5.77 -11.36 -10.13
CA GLY A 27 6.94 -11.78 -10.91
C GLY A 27 8.27 -11.76 -10.15
N TYR A 28 8.27 -11.56 -8.84
CA TYR A 28 9.47 -11.48 -7.99
C TYR A 28 10.10 -12.87 -7.79
N ASN A 29 11.31 -13.04 -8.30
CA ASN A 29 12.17 -14.21 -8.15
C ASN A 29 13.63 -13.78 -8.36
N SER A 30 14.58 -14.71 -8.23
CA SER A 30 16.00 -14.37 -8.36
C SER A 30 16.38 -13.71 -9.69
N ASN A 31 15.65 -13.98 -10.77
CA ASN A 31 15.95 -13.41 -12.08
C ASN A 31 15.50 -11.95 -12.20
N THR A 32 14.47 -11.55 -11.46
CA THR A 32 13.89 -10.19 -11.51
C THR A 32 14.35 -9.30 -10.36
N MET A 33 14.60 -9.90 -9.20
CA MET A 33 15.00 -9.18 -7.98
C MET A 33 16.51 -9.29 -7.69
N GLY A 34 17.24 -10.13 -8.43
CA GLY A 34 18.63 -10.47 -8.13
C GLY A 34 18.78 -11.35 -6.88
N GLY A 35 20.00 -11.43 -6.35
CA GLY A 35 20.30 -12.21 -5.14
C GLY A 35 20.62 -13.68 -5.40
N THR A 36 20.44 -14.52 -4.36
CA THR A 36 20.75 -15.96 -4.44
C THR A 36 19.86 -16.65 -5.49
N GLU A 37 20.46 -17.47 -6.34
CA GLU A 37 19.76 -18.20 -7.41
C GLU A 37 18.67 -19.16 -6.87
N GLY A 38 17.62 -19.37 -7.65
CA GLY A 38 16.56 -20.34 -7.35
C GLY A 38 15.53 -19.90 -6.30
N LYS A 39 15.60 -18.65 -5.81
CA LYS A 39 14.61 -18.08 -4.89
C LYS A 39 13.36 -17.60 -5.64
N ARG A 40 12.23 -17.78 -4.96
CA ARG A 40 10.86 -17.50 -5.42
C ARG A 40 10.11 -16.77 -4.30
N SER A 41 9.07 -16.01 -4.61
CA SER A 41 8.38 -15.16 -3.63
C SER A 41 7.02 -15.71 -3.16
N ARG A 42 6.69 -16.98 -3.42
CA ARG A 42 5.52 -17.65 -2.84
C ARG A 42 5.46 -17.50 -1.33
N GLY A 43 4.29 -17.13 -0.80
CA GLY A 43 4.10 -16.87 0.62
C GLY A 43 4.53 -15.46 1.04
N THR A 44 4.67 -14.54 0.08
CA THR A 44 4.67 -13.09 0.31
C THR A 44 3.33 -12.67 0.92
N THR A 45 3.36 -11.72 1.85
CA THR A 45 2.21 -11.32 2.65
C THR A 45 2.08 -9.83 2.83
N TYR A 46 0.84 -9.32 2.75
CA TYR A 46 0.47 -7.95 3.09
C TYR A 46 -0.52 -7.92 4.26
N LEU A 47 -0.23 -7.14 5.30
CA LEU A 47 -1.19 -6.82 6.35
C LEU A 47 -1.79 -5.44 6.05
N ASP A 48 -3.10 -5.36 5.91
CA ASP A 48 -3.87 -4.15 5.63
C ASP A 48 -4.81 -3.86 6.80
N LEU A 49 -4.50 -2.84 7.60
CA LEU A 49 -5.35 -2.36 8.68
C LEU A 49 -5.96 -1.02 8.30
N ASN A 50 -7.29 -0.95 8.28
CA ASN A 50 -8.02 0.29 8.03
C ASN A 50 -8.87 0.70 9.23
N PHE A 51 -8.97 2.01 9.44
CA PHE A 51 -9.91 2.65 10.36
C PHE A 51 -10.74 3.67 9.58
N THR A 52 -12.06 3.67 9.76
CA THR A 52 -12.96 4.66 9.17
C THR A 52 -14.05 5.03 10.15
N GLN A 53 -14.13 6.30 10.52
CA GLN A 53 -15.01 6.78 11.57
C GLN A 53 -15.67 8.10 11.16
N PRO A 54 -17.01 8.16 11.08
CA PRO A 54 -17.72 9.43 11.03
C PRO A 54 -17.43 10.24 12.29
N ILE A 55 -16.97 11.48 12.11
CA ILE A 55 -16.79 12.46 13.19
C ILE A 55 -18.14 13.14 13.47
N ASN A 56 -18.86 13.47 12.41
CA ASN A 56 -20.22 14.00 12.42
C ASN A 56 -20.90 13.67 11.09
N GLU A 57 -22.08 14.24 10.85
CA GLU A 57 -22.90 14.00 9.66
C GLU A 57 -22.20 14.28 8.32
N SER A 58 -21.13 15.08 8.33
CA SER A 58 -20.51 15.57 7.11
C SER A 58 -18.99 15.37 7.05
N TRP A 59 -18.37 14.90 8.14
CA TRP A 59 -16.93 14.67 8.21
C TRP A 59 -16.64 13.22 8.56
N THR A 60 -15.78 12.59 7.78
CA THR A 60 -15.28 11.24 8.03
C THR A 60 -13.76 11.27 8.13
N PHE A 61 -13.23 10.63 9.16
CA PHE A 61 -11.80 10.38 9.28
C PHE A 61 -11.48 8.96 8.83
N GLY A 62 -10.40 8.81 8.06
CA GLY A 62 -9.86 7.54 7.62
C GLY A 62 -8.39 7.42 7.98
N ALA A 63 -7.97 6.21 8.34
CA ALA A 63 -6.56 5.86 8.47
C ALA A 63 -6.30 4.46 7.90
N HIS A 64 -5.10 4.26 7.37
CA HIS A 64 -4.61 2.99 6.86
C HIS A 64 -3.18 2.76 7.36
N TYR A 65 -2.87 1.50 7.65
CA TYR A 65 -1.50 1.03 7.86
C TYR A 65 -1.30 -0.28 7.09
N GLY A 66 -0.23 -0.31 6.31
CA GLY A 66 0.21 -1.43 5.49
C GLY A 66 1.53 -2.01 5.98
N TYR A 67 1.68 -3.33 5.91
CA TYR A 67 2.98 -3.98 6.07
C TYR A 67 3.15 -5.16 5.12
N GLU A 68 4.08 -5.01 4.17
CA GLU A 68 4.45 -6.02 3.18
C GLU A 68 5.70 -6.80 3.61
N LYS A 69 5.64 -8.11 3.46
CA LYS A 69 6.78 -9.02 3.60
C LYS A 69 6.96 -9.86 2.35
N ILE A 70 7.97 -9.53 1.56
CA ILE A 70 8.30 -10.27 0.34
C ILE A 70 9.16 -11.48 0.70
N LYS A 71 8.63 -12.68 0.45
CA LYS A 71 9.32 -13.92 0.78
C LYS A 71 10.63 -14.01 0.00
N ASN A 72 11.73 -14.30 0.72
CA ASN A 72 13.10 -14.43 0.21
C ASN A 72 13.75 -13.15 -0.32
N PHE A 73 13.08 -11.99 -0.26
CA PHE A 73 13.60 -10.70 -0.72
C PHE A 73 13.26 -9.62 0.33
N SER A 74 13.76 -9.79 1.55
CA SER A 74 13.37 -8.97 2.70
C SER A 74 13.81 -7.51 2.61
N GLU A 75 14.80 -7.23 1.78
CA GLU A 75 15.29 -5.90 1.46
C GLU A 75 14.17 -5.04 0.85
N ALA A 76 13.25 -5.66 0.12
CA ALA A 76 12.09 -5.01 -0.51
C ALA A 76 10.83 -5.02 0.39
N ASN A 77 10.93 -5.39 1.67
CA ASN A 77 9.80 -5.24 2.58
C ASN A 77 9.53 -3.75 2.83
N PHE A 78 8.26 -3.34 2.83
CA PHE A 78 7.90 -1.96 3.15
C PHE A 78 6.71 -1.89 4.10
N GLN A 79 6.57 -0.73 4.73
CA GLN A 79 5.38 -0.31 5.44
C GLN A 79 4.87 0.97 4.80
N ASP A 80 3.58 1.20 4.91
CA ASP A 80 2.97 2.44 4.49
C ASP A 80 1.83 2.85 5.41
N MET A 81 1.49 4.12 5.34
CA MET A 81 0.35 4.67 6.06
C MET A 81 -0.33 5.76 5.26
N LYS A 82 -1.62 5.90 5.53
CA LYS A 82 -2.44 7.02 5.07
C LYS A 82 -3.26 7.55 6.24
N VAL A 83 -3.41 8.86 6.32
CA VAL A 83 -4.48 9.50 7.09
C VAL A 83 -5.25 10.43 6.17
N GLU A 84 -6.57 10.45 6.30
CA GLU A 84 -7.43 11.28 5.46
C GLU A 84 -8.61 11.86 6.23
N LEU A 85 -9.04 13.03 5.78
CA LEU A 85 -10.30 13.66 6.16
C LEU A 85 -11.13 13.87 4.91
N ILE A 86 -12.37 13.40 4.96
CA ILE A 86 -13.35 13.54 3.89
C ILE A 86 -14.49 14.41 4.40
N LYS A 87 -14.87 15.39 3.59
CA LYS A 87 -15.97 16.31 3.84
C LYS A 87 -17.04 16.13 2.77
N ASP A 88 -18.25 15.81 3.22
CA ASP A 88 -19.46 15.94 2.42
C ASP A 88 -19.83 17.43 2.28
N LEU A 89 -19.89 17.88 1.03
CA LEU A 89 -20.20 19.25 0.65
C LEU A 89 -21.69 19.42 0.31
N GLY A 90 -22.48 18.34 0.34
CA GLY A 90 -23.87 18.33 -0.08
C GLY A 90 -24.04 18.08 -1.58
N ASP A 91 -25.27 17.79 -1.99
CA ASP A 91 -25.66 17.57 -3.39
C ASP A 91 -24.80 16.50 -4.10
N GLY A 92 -24.28 15.50 -3.38
CA GLY A 92 -23.42 14.45 -3.97
C GLY A 92 -21.98 14.90 -4.28
N TRP A 93 -21.55 16.07 -3.78
CA TRP A 93 -20.16 16.51 -3.80
C TRP A 93 -19.42 16.10 -2.54
N THR A 94 -18.19 15.61 -2.70
CA THR A 94 -17.27 15.40 -1.58
C THR A 94 -15.89 15.96 -1.89
N THR A 95 -15.17 16.40 -0.87
CA THR A 95 -13.75 16.73 -0.96
C THR A 95 -12.95 15.97 0.09
N GLY A 96 -11.69 15.69 -0.20
CA GLY A 96 -10.80 14.98 0.70
C GLY A 96 -9.41 15.60 0.73
N LEU A 97 -8.78 15.53 1.90
CA LEU A 97 -7.35 15.74 2.08
C LEU A 97 -6.77 14.46 2.66
N ALA A 98 -5.70 13.96 2.03
CA ALA A 98 -4.97 12.80 2.50
C ALA A 98 -3.48 13.10 2.60
N TYR A 99 -2.83 12.49 3.58
CA TYR A 99 -1.38 12.38 3.69
C TYR A 99 -1.01 10.90 3.60
N THR A 100 -0.07 10.57 2.72
CA THR A 100 0.49 9.23 2.58
C THR A 100 1.99 9.24 2.82
N LYS A 101 2.49 8.15 3.37
CA LYS A 101 3.93 7.92 3.52
C LYS A 101 4.21 6.43 3.51
N ALA A 102 5.33 6.04 2.90
CA ALA A 102 5.88 4.72 3.06
C ALA A 102 7.30 4.77 3.63
N TRP A 103 7.79 3.64 4.10
CA TRP A 103 9.17 3.47 4.54
C TRP A 103 9.55 2.00 4.43
N ASP A 104 10.85 1.76 4.39
CA ASP A 104 11.43 0.44 4.38
C ASP A 104 12.71 0.45 5.24
N LYS A 105 13.17 -0.73 5.65
CA LYS A 105 14.32 -0.85 6.57
C LYS A 105 15.64 -0.54 5.86
N ASP A 106 15.75 -0.89 4.58
CA ASP A 106 17.01 -1.01 3.86
C ASP A 106 17.27 0.16 2.88
N GLY A 107 16.36 1.14 2.84
CA GLY A 107 16.33 2.20 1.85
C GLY A 107 16.09 1.71 0.42
N TYR A 108 15.57 0.50 0.25
CA TYR A 108 15.44 -0.20 -1.04
C TYR A 108 14.69 0.62 -2.07
N TYR A 109 13.69 1.38 -1.62
CA TYR A 109 12.84 2.16 -2.51
C TYR A 109 13.35 3.58 -2.75
N ARG A 110 14.28 4.11 -1.95
CA ARG A 110 14.69 5.53 -2.07
C ARG A 110 15.30 5.90 -3.42
N ASN A 111 15.94 4.93 -4.06
CA ASN A 111 16.56 5.08 -5.37
C ASN A 111 16.01 4.03 -6.35
N TYR A 112 14.69 3.92 -6.45
CA TYR A 112 14.07 2.93 -7.32
C TYR A 112 14.26 3.30 -8.79
N SER A 113 14.73 2.34 -9.58
CA SER A 113 14.80 2.38 -11.04
C SER A 113 14.13 1.14 -11.61
N ASN A 114 13.48 1.27 -12.77
CA ASN A 114 12.88 0.16 -13.49
C ASN A 114 13.89 -0.64 -14.34
N GLY A 115 15.20 -0.34 -14.22
CA GLY A 115 16.27 -1.01 -14.96
C GLY A 115 16.46 -0.51 -16.38
N GLU A 116 15.69 0.49 -16.83
CA GLU A 116 15.89 1.16 -18.11
C GLU A 116 17.11 2.10 -18.01
N PRO A 117 18.09 2.00 -18.93
CA PRO A 117 19.20 2.96 -19.01
C PRO A 117 18.68 4.39 -19.11
N ASP A 118 19.31 5.31 -18.36
CA ASP A 118 18.97 6.75 -18.33
C ASP A 118 17.57 7.13 -17.81
N ALA A 119 16.80 6.16 -17.30
CA ALA A 119 15.51 6.47 -16.66
C ALA A 119 15.71 7.26 -15.35
N PRO A 120 14.87 8.28 -15.08
CA PRO A 120 14.89 8.98 -13.80
C PRO A 120 14.69 8.03 -12.62
N ILE A 121 15.50 8.21 -11.58
CA ILE A 121 15.33 7.52 -10.32
C ILE A 121 14.11 8.09 -9.59
N SER A 122 13.26 7.21 -9.07
CA SER A 122 12.09 7.57 -8.27
C SER A 122 12.31 7.23 -6.80
N ASN A 123 11.73 8.06 -5.93
CA ASN A 123 11.58 7.76 -4.50
C ASN A 123 10.09 7.56 -4.21
N PRO A 124 9.54 6.35 -4.41
CA PRO A 124 8.12 6.08 -4.25
C PRO A 124 7.69 6.04 -2.77
N ILE A 125 8.63 6.08 -1.83
CA ILE A 125 8.32 6.17 -0.39
C ILE A 125 8.28 7.61 0.14
N ASP A 126 8.52 8.60 -0.72
CA ASP A 126 8.38 9.99 -0.33
C ASP A 126 6.94 10.31 0.06
N SER A 127 6.79 11.22 1.02
CA SER A 127 5.46 11.54 1.54
C SER A 127 4.69 12.45 0.59
N THR A 128 3.40 12.18 0.42
CA THR A 128 2.55 12.92 -0.51
C THR A 128 1.32 13.47 0.20
N PHE A 129 0.97 14.72 -0.11
CA PHE A 129 -0.34 15.29 0.20
C PHE A 129 -1.22 15.25 -1.04
N THR A 130 -2.43 14.71 -0.90
CA THR A 130 -3.41 14.60 -1.98
C THR A 130 -4.67 15.36 -1.60
N VAL A 131 -5.10 16.27 -2.48
CA VAL A 131 -6.40 16.92 -2.40
C VAL A 131 -7.28 16.34 -3.51
N SER A 132 -8.51 15.97 -3.16
CA SER A 132 -9.47 15.43 -4.13
C SER A 132 -10.83 16.12 -4.02
N VAL A 133 -11.52 16.17 -5.15
CA VAL A 133 -12.93 16.58 -5.26
C VAL A 133 -13.64 15.55 -6.12
N LYS A 134 -14.81 15.07 -5.66
CA LYS A 134 -15.62 14.06 -6.34
C LYS A 134 -17.06 14.52 -6.42
N LYS A 135 -17.71 14.22 -7.55
CA LYS A 135 -19.15 14.35 -7.77
C LYS A 135 -19.72 12.97 -8.10
N VAL A 136 -20.79 12.58 -7.41
CA VAL A 136 -21.63 11.44 -7.81
C VAL A 136 -22.84 11.99 -8.57
N PHE A 137 -23.14 11.41 -9.74
CA PHE A 137 -24.27 11.77 -10.61
C PHE A 137 -25.44 10.80 -10.42
#